data_AF-A0A1G0W7J9-F1
#
_entry.id   AF-A0A1G0W7J9-F1
#
_cell.length_a   1.000
_cell.length_b   1.000
_cell.length_c   1.000
_cell.angle_alpha   90.00
_cell.angle_beta   90.00
_cell.angle_gamma   90.00
#
_symmetry.space_group_name_H-M   'P 1'
#
loop_
_entity.id
_entity.type
_entity.pdbx_description
1 polymer ?
#
loop_
_entity_poly.entity_id
_entity_poly.type
_entity_poly.pdbx_seq_one_letter_code
_entity_poly.pdbx_strand_id
1 'polypeptide(L)'
;MIINKEYDEFLLTTLNALASYLDSIVIGGGLACALYRFHSYAKEAPVVLFTKDIDILSPRVIPVKETSINILLGFAGIKTNYDADQYRYKMSSESPYEIEFICDESGLPAKIKQKSPPVIEIQKDTPAQFINYIDMIRNNAWRIILDKKNTGDDRTFSLNLPNPFNYIFTKSLINSDRPRDKKMKDCVYIYNTIYTFRNTFSEVLNEARTTKEQIPKRTFNKALSAFKNLFCKEDAPGYYYISEYAKENRIREYDMRVVLKVFNNFNKQLDACDL
;
A
#
# COMPACT_ATOMS: atom_id res chain seq x y z
N MET A 1 -10.43 8.62 13.92
CA MET A 1 -9.69 9.42 12.93
C MET A 1 -8.58 8.56 12.34
N ILE A 2 -8.56 8.37 11.02
CA ILE A 2 -7.63 7.52 10.27
C ILE A 2 -6.41 8.32 9.85
N ILE A 3 -6.59 9.40 9.09
CA ILE A 3 -5.53 10.33 8.68
C ILE A 3 -5.82 11.72 9.26
N ASN A 4 -6.92 12.32 8.82
CA ASN A 4 -7.46 13.58 9.33
C ASN A 4 -8.96 13.62 8.98
N LYS A 5 -9.71 14.58 9.53
CA LYS A 5 -11.17 14.64 9.34
C LYS A 5 -11.60 14.64 7.86
N GLU A 6 -11.02 15.52 7.05
CA GLU A 6 -11.44 15.68 5.64
C GLU A 6 -11.06 14.47 4.79
N TYR A 7 -9.87 13.90 5.00
CA TYR A 7 -9.45 12.66 4.34
C TYR A 7 -10.36 11.50 4.74
N ASP A 8 -10.73 11.40 6.03
CA ASP A 8 -11.60 10.35 6.53
C ASP A 8 -13.01 10.45 5.92
N GLU A 9 -13.56 11.65 5.78
CA GLU A 9 -14.84 11.89 5.09
C GLU A 9 -14.79 11.48 3.61
N PHE A 10 -13.70 11.84 2.91
CA PHE A 10 -13.48 11.42 1.52
C PHE A 10 -13.31 9.90 1.40
N LEU A 11 -12.57 9.27 2.31
CA LEU A 11 -12.39 7.83 2.38
C LEU A 11 -13.74 7.12 2.60
N LEU A 12 -14.54 7.54 3.57
CA LEU A 12 -15.84 6.91 3.87
C LEU A 12 -16.81 7.06 2.69
N THR A 13 -16.80 8.21 2.01
CA THR A 13 -17.57 8.42 0.78
C THR A 13 -17.13 7.45 -0.33
N THR A 14 -15.82 7.30 -0.51
CA THR A 14 -15.22 6.38 -1.49
C THR A 14 -15.56 4.92 -1.19
N LEU A 15 -15.38 4.47 0.07
CA LEU A 15 -15.66 3.10 0.48
C LEU A 15 -17.14 2.75 0.33
N ASN A 16 -18.03 3.70 0.59
CA ASN A 16 -19.46 3.53 0.39
C ASN A 16 -19.82 3.41 -1.10
N ALA A 17 -19.25 4.27 -1.95
CA ALA A 17 -19.45 4.18 -3.40
C ALA A 17 -18.94 2.85 -3.95
N LEU A 18 -17.82 2.34 -3.43
CA LEU A 18 -17.20 1.09 -3.85
C LEU A 18 -17.64 -0.13 -3.05
N ALA A 19 -18.69 -0.03 -2.22
CA ALA A 19 -19.07 -1.08 -1.26
C ALA A 19 -19.25 -2.45 -1.94
N SER A 20 -19.86 -2.47 -3.12
CA SER A 20 -20.08 -3.70 -3.88
C SER A 20 -18.79 -4.29 -4.44
N TYR A 21 -17.70 -3.53 -4.57
CA TYR A 21 -16.42 -3.96 -5.16
C TYR A 21 -15.31 -4.20 -4.13
N LEU A 22 -15.53 -3.94 -2.84
CA LEU A 22 -14.49 -4.03 -1.81
C LEU A 22 -13.85 -5.43 -1.69
N ASP A 23 -14.60 -6.48 -2.07
CA ASP A 23 -14.10 -7.86 -2.11
C ASP A 23 -13.13 -8.14 -3.28
N SER A 24 -13.17 -7.31 -4.31
CA SER A 24 -12.46 -7.50 -5.59
C SER A 24 -11.21 -6.61 -5.72
N ILE A 25 -11.04 -5.67 -4.79
CA ILE A 25 -9.95 -4.71 -4.75
C ILE A 25 -9.16 -4.82 -3.45
N VAL A 26 -7.96 -4.23 -3.45
CA VAL A 26 -7.07 -4.15 -2.29
C VAL A 26 -6.67 -2.69 -2.09
N ILE A 27 -6.82 -2.16 -0.88
CA ILE A 27 -6.39 -0.80 -0.54
C ILE A 27 -4.87 -0.81 -0.30
N GLY A 28 -4.14 -0.02 -1.08
CA GLY A 28 -2.68 0.01 -1.13
C GLY A 28 -2.03 1.26 -0.55
N GLY A 29 -0.74 1.39 -0.89
CA GLY A 29 0.08 2.57 -0.65
C GLY A 29 0.07 3.11 0.79
N GLY A 30 0.05 4.43 0.93
CA GLY A 30 0.18 5.09 2.24
C GLY A 30 -0.98 4.76 3.18
N LEU A 31 -2.18 4.63 2.64
CA LEU A 31 -3.38 4.30 3.39
C LEU A 31 -3.30 2.89 3.99
N ALA A 32 -2.79 1.90 3.24
CA ALA A 32 -2.61 0.54 3.76
C ALA A 32 -1.73 0.53 5.03
N CYS A 33 -0.61 1.25 5.01
CA CYS A 33 0.29 1.39 6.16
C CYS A 33 -0.44 1.98 7.37
N ALA A 34 -1.28 3.00 7.17
CA ALA A 34 -2.08 3.60 8.22
C ALA A 34 -3.16 2.66 8.76
N LEU A 35 -3.80 1.86 7.89
CA LEU A 35 -4.89 0.96 8.23
C LEU A 35 -4.44 -0.33 8.94
N TYR A 36 -3.17 -0.73 8.82
CA TYR A 36 -2.67 -1.92 9.51
C TYR A 36 -2.90 -1.92 11.02
N ARG A 37 -2.96 -0.75 11.66
CA ARG A 37 -3.24 -0.62 13.10
C ARG A 37 -4.60 -1.17 13.53
N PHE A 38 -5.52 -1.36 12.58
CA PHE A 38 -6.84 -1.93 12.83
C PHE A 38 -6.90 -3.46 12.60
N HIS A 39 -5.79 -4.07 12.17
CA HIS A 39 -5.70 -5.53 12.04
C HIS A 39 -5.56 -6.20 13.42
N SER A 40 -6.11 -7.41 13.59
CA SER A 40 -6.11 -8.14 14.87
C SER A 40 -4.70 -8.48 15.40
N TYR A 41 -3.75 -8.66 14.49
CA TYR A 41 -2.34 -8.89 14.80
C TYR A 41 -1.54 -7.63 15.09
N ALA A 42 -2.08 -6.44 14.81
CA ALA A 42 -1.42 -5.20 15.18
C ALA A 42 -1.45 -5.05 16.70
N LYS A 43 -0.29 -4.77 17.29
CA LYS A 43 -0.20 -4.51 18.74
C LYS A 43 0.02 -3.05 19.05
N GLU A 44 0.48 -2.29 18.06
CA GLU A 44 1.09 -0.98 18.27
C GLU A 44 0.76 -0.08 17.09
N ALA A 45 0.33 1.14 17.38
CA ALA A 45 0.01 2.11 16.35
C ALA A 45 1.32 2.67 15.75
N PRO A 46 1.47 2.70 14.41
CA PRO A 46 2.58 3.38 13.79
C PRO A 46 2.37 4.90 13.84
N VAL A 47 3.44 5.66 13.60
CA VAL A 47 3.28 7.08 13.26
C VAL A 47 2.56 7.17 11.92
N VAL A 48 1.37 7.75 11.93
CA VAL A 48 0.56 7.88 10.71
C VAL A 48 1.15 8.97 9.84
N LEU A 49 1.69 8.58 8.69
CA LEU A 49 2.14 9.54 7.68
C LEU A 49 0.95 10.06 6.89
N PHE A 50 0.94 11.37 6.62
CA PHE A 50 -0.06 11.95 5.75
C PHE A 50 0.04 11.36 4.33
N THR A 51 -1.12 11.00 3.79
CA THR A 51 -1.30 10.57 2.40
C THR A 51 -2.47 11.35 1.81
N LYS A 52 -2.35 11.70 0.53
CA LYS A 52 -3.42 12.35 -0.24
C LYS A 52 -4.24 11.33 -1.03
N ASP A 53 -3.60 10.22 -1.34
CA ASP A 53 -4.09 9.28 -2.32
C ASP A 53 -4.74 8.08 -1.62
N ILE A 54 -5.83 7.60 -2.19
CA ILE A 54 -6.42 6.29 -1.93
C ILE A 54 -5.98 5.40 -3.10
N ASP A 55 -4.88 4.67 -2.88
CA ASP A 55 -4.37 3.69 -3.84
C ASP A 55 -5.27 2.45 -3.85
N ILE A 56 -5.88 2.13 -4.99
CA ILE A 56 -6.72 0.95 -5.17
C ILE A 56 -6.04 -0.02 -6.11
N LEU A 57 -5.56 -1.14 -5.55
CA LEU A 57 -4.92 -2.20 -6.31
C LEU A 57 -5.99 -3.15 -6.85
N SER A 58 -6.03 -3.27 -8.17
CA SER A 58 -7.11 -3.92 -8.92
C SER A 58 -6.57 -5.03 -9.83
N PRO A 59 -7.39 -6.05 -10.15
CA PRO A 59 -7.10 -6.92 -11.29
C PRO A 59 -7.25 -6.11 -12.59
N ARG A 60 -6.70 -6.65 -13.68
CA ARG A 60 -6.80 -6.02 -15.01
C ARG A 60 -8.21 -5.88 -15.54
N VAL A 61 -9.09 -6.74 -15.09
CA VAL A 61 -10.50 -6.74 -15.46
C VAL A 61 -11.30 -6.97 -14.19
N ILE A 62 -12.17 -6.03 -13.87
CA ILE A 62 -13.18 -6.18 -12.84
C ILE A 62 -14.52 -6.32 -13.57
N PRO A 63 -15.21 -7.48 -13.46
CA PRO A 63 -16.54 -7.63 -13.99
C PRO A 63 -17.49 -6.58 -13.42
N VAL A 64 -18.36 -6.03 -14.27
CA VAL A 64 -19.45 -5.18 -13.79
C VAL A 64 -20.35 -6.02 -12.88
N LYS A 65 -20.59 -5.55 -11.66
CA LYS A 65 -21.63 -6.08 -10.77
C LYS A 65 -22.97 -5.48 -11.20
N GLU A 66 -23.72 -4.85 -10.29
CA GLU A 66 -24.97 -4.17 -10.65
C GLU A 66 -24.72 -2.85 -11.39
N THR A 67 -23.71 -2.08 -10.98
CA THR A 67 -23.36 -0.77 -11.54
C THR A 67 -21.84 -0.66 -11.68
N SER A 68 -21.33 0.01 -12.71
CA SER A 68 -19.88 0.17 -12.90
C SER A 68 -19.26 1.09 -11.86
N ILE A 69 -17.97 0.91 -11.58
CA ILE A 69 -17.16 1.71 -10.65
C ILE A 69 -17.26 3.19 -11.00
N ASN A 70 -17.03 3.55 -12.27
CA ASN A 70 -17.09 4.94 -12.71
C ASN A 70 -18.46 5.59 -12.43
N ILE A 71 -19.57 4.86 -12.63
CA ILE A 71 -20.92 5.38 -12.35
C ILE A 71 -21.15 5.52 -10.84
N LEU A 72 -20.73 4.53 -10.04
CA LEU A 72 -20.87 4.58 -8.57
C LEU A 72 -20.09 5.75 -7.96
N LEU A 73 -18.84 5.95 -8.39
CA LEU A 73 -18.05 7.10 -7.99
C LEU A 73 -18.72 8.41 -8.44
N GLY A 74 -19.26 8.45 -9.66
CA GLY A 74 -20.02 9.59 -10.17
C GLY A 74 -21.24 9.94 -9.32
N PHE A 75 -22.01 8.96 -8.85
CA PHE A 75 -23.12 9.18 -7.92
C PHE A 75 -22.69 9.74 -6.57
N ALA A 76 -21.47 9.42 -6.13
CA ALA A 76 -20.87 9.99 -4.93
C ALA A 76 -20.24 11.39 -5.17
N GLY A 77 -20.40 11.96 -6.36
CA GLY A 77 -19.78 13.24 -6.74
C GLY A 77 -18.28 13.16 -7.03
N ILE A 78 -17.73 11.94 -7.13
CA ILE A 78 -16.32 11.68 -7.42
C ILE A 78 -16.16 11.46 -8.92
N LYS A 79 -15.39 12.30 -9.59
CA LYS A 79 -15.24 12.26 -11.05
C LYS A 79 -13.79 11.98 -11.44
N THR A 80 -13.62 11.27 -12.55
CA THR A 80 -12.32 11.12 -13.19
C THR A 80 -11.82 12.48 -13.67
N ASN A 81 -10.62 12.84 -13.27
CA ASN A 81 -9.85 13.95 -13.79
C ASN A 81 -8.60 13.38 -14.49
N TYR A 82 -8.32 13.88 -15.69
CA TYR A 82 -7.10 13.56 -16.41
C TYR A 82 -6.14 14.73 -16.24
N ASP A 83 -5.10 14.55 -15.45
CA ASP A 83 -4.09 15.58 -15.22
C ASP A 83 -2.75 15.15 -15.81
N ALA A 84 -2.39 15.81 -16.92
CA ALA A 84 -1.12 15.84 -17.64
C ALA A 84 -0.45 14.51 -18.04
N ASP A 85 -0.79 13.40 -17.40
CA ASP A 85 -0.20 12.06 -17.55
C ASP A 85 -0.99 11.05 -16.69
N GLN A 86 -1.68 11.44 -15.62
CA GLN A 86 -2.30 10.51 -14.66
C GLN A 86 -3.82 10.61 -14.64
N TYR A 87 -4.46 9.44 -14.58
CA TYR A 87 -5.89 9.34 -14.28
C TYR A 87 -6.09 9.24 -12.78
N ARG A 88 -6.85 10.19 -12.24
CA ARG A 88 -7.15 10.32 -10.81
C ARG A 88 -8.63 10.61 -10.65
N TYR A 89 -9.24 10.10 -9.59
CA TYR A 89 -10.60 10.47 -9.23
C TYR A 89 -10.60 11.46 -8.08
N LYS A 90 -11.37 12.55 -8.22
CA LYS A 90 -11.47 13.62 -7.21
C LYS A 90 -12.92 14.06 -7.03
N MET A 91 -13.26 14.59 -5.85
CA MET A 91 -14.57 15.24 -5.65
C MET A 91 -14.67 16.58 -6.38
N SER A 92 -13.57 17.31 -6.49
CA SER A 92 -13.45 18.60 -7.19
C SER A 92 -12.02 18.82 -7.68
N SER A 93 -11.81 19.78 -8.57
CA SER A 93 -10.46 20.18 -9.04
C SER A 93 -9.55 20.63 -7.89
N GLU A 94 -10.15 21.29 -6.89
CA GLU A 94 -9.45 21.85 -5.72
C GLU A 94 -9.24 20.83 -4.60
N SER A 95 -9.87 19.65 -4.68
CA SER A 95 -9.72 18.64 -3.65
C SER A 95 -8.27 18.14 -3.62
N PRO A 96 -7.61 18.16 -2.44
CA PRO A 96 -6.26 17.64 -2.33
C PRO A 96 -6.21 16.11 -2.26
N TYR A 97 -7.38 15.45 -2.18
CA TYR A 97 -7.51 14.01 -2.04
C TYR A 97 -7.94 13.37 -3.36
N GLU A 98 -7.35 12.21 -3.65
CA GLU A 98 -7.55 11.53 -4.92
C GLU A 98 -7.62 10.01 -4.76
N ILE A 99 -8.27 9.34 -5.70
CA ILE A 99 -8.22 7.88 -5.83
C ILE A 99 -7.41 7.55 -7.07
N GLU A 100 -6.48 6.61 -6.92
CA GLU A 100 -5.71 6.06 -8.03
C GLU A 100 -5.99 4.57 -8.14
N PHE A 101 -6.53 4.13 -9.27
CA PHE A 101 -6.58 2.70 -9.59
C PHE A 101 -5.23 2.27 -10.14
N ILE A 102 -4.71 1.18 -9.60
CA ILE A 102 -3.40 0.62 -9.95
C ILE A 102 -3.59 -0.84 -10.31
N CYS A 103 -2.93 -1.30 -11.37
CA CYS A 103 -2.99 -2.69 -11.84
C CYS A 103 -1.61 -3.19 -12.30
N ASP A 104 -1.49 -4.51 -12.47
CA ASP A 104 -0.22 -5.19 -12.74
C ASP A 104 0.20 -5.16 -14.22
N GLU A 105 1.52 -5.07 -14.45
CA GLU A 105 2.20 -4.95 -15.75
C GLU A 105 2.47 -6.30 -16.46
N SER A 106 2.43 -7.43 -15.75
CA SER A 106 2.86 -8.76 -16.23
C SER A 106 2.09 -9.34 -17.42
N GLY A 107 2.68 -9.44 -18.62
CA GLY A 107 2.03 -10.03 -19.79
C GLY A 107 1.27 -9.05 -20.69
N LEU A 108 1.49 -7.73 -20.54
CA LEU A 108 1.01 -6.76 -21.52
C LEU A 108 1.86 -6.75 -22.79
N PRO A 109 1.25 -6.46 -23.96
CA PRO A 109 1.99 -6.18 -25.19
C PRO A 109 2.98 -5.03 -25.01
N ALA A 110 4.17 -5.16 -25.61
CA ALA A 110 5.25 -4.15 -25.52
C ALA A 110 4.78 -2.74 -25.91
N LYS A 111 3.84 -2.62 -26.86
CA LYS A 111 3.27 -1.35 -27.30
C LYS A 111 2.51 -0.59 -26.21
N ILE A 112 1.87 -1.29 -25.28
CA ILE A 112 1.17 -0.67 -24.14
C ILE A 112 2.21 -0.19 -23.12
N LYS A 113 3.24 -0.99 -22.86
CA LYS A 113 4.34 -0.67 -21.94
C LYS A 113 5.15 0.56 -22.38
N GLN A 114 5.16 0.88 -23.67
CA GLN A 114 5.83 2.06 -24.23
C GLN A 114 5.02 3.36 -24.09
N LYS A 115 3.73 3.31 -23.70
CA LYS A 115 2.97 4.52 -23.36
C LYS A 115 3.41 5.03 -21.98
N SER A 116 3.55 6.35 -21.85
CA SER A 116 3.93 6.98 -20.58
C SER A 116 2.81 7.90 -20.10
N PRO A 117 2.26 7.68 -18.88
CA PRO A 117 2.30 6.41 -18.17
C PRO A 117 1.40 5.37 -18.88
N PRO A 118 1.71 4.07 -18.74
CA PRO A 118 0.87 3.04 -19.29
C PRO A 118 -0.45 3.00 -18.50
N VAL A 119 -1.58 3.07 -19.21
CA VAL A 119 -2.93 3.02 -18.65
C VAL A 119 -3.76 1.93 -19.33
N ILE A 120 -4.60 1.24 -18.57
CA ILE A 120 -5.65 0.32 -19.05
C ILE A 120 -6.98 0.67 -18.42
N GLU A 121 -8.06 0.32 -19.11
CA GLU A 121 -9.39 0.31 -18.51
C GLU A 121 -9.62 -1.02 -17.79
N ILE A 122 -9.68 -1.00 -16.46
CA ILE A 122 -10.04 -2.19 -15.66
C ILE A 122 -11.54 -2.50 -15.73
N GLN A 123 -12.31 -1.49 -16.14
CA GLN A 123 -13.72 -1.52 -16.47
C GLN A 123 -13.96 -0.32 -17.40
N LYS A 124 -15.06 -0.33 -18.17
CA LYS A 124 -15.43 0.80 -19.04
C LYS A 124 -15.37 2.14 -18.28
N ASP A 125 -14.66 3.12 -18.86
CA ASP A 125 -14.46 4.46 -18.29
C ASP A 125 -13.76 4.46 -16.91
N THR A 126 -13.08 3.36 -16.56
CA THR A 126 -12.35 3.19 -15.29
C THR A 126 -10.88 2.92 -15.58
N PRO A 127 -10.08 3.97 -15.85
CA PRO A 127 -8.66 3.86 -16.11
C PRO A 127 -7.88 3.50 -14.85
N ALA A 128 -6.87 2.67 -14.99
CA ALA A 128 -5.90 2.31 -13.97
C ALA A 128 -4.48 2.49 -14.49
N GLN A 129 -3.61 3.03 -13.63
CA GLN A 129 -2.18 3.11 -13.87
C GLN A 129 -1.54 1.73 -13.75
N PHE A 130 -0.53 1.46 -14.57
CA PHE A 130 0.25 0.24 -14.46
C PHE A 130 1.49 0.46 -13.62
N ILE A 131 1.67 -0.39 -12.61
CA ILE A 131 2.85 -0.40 -11.74
C ILE A 131 3.38 -1.84 -11.64
N ASN A 132 4.69 -1.96 -11.49
CA ASN A 132 5.36 -3.26 -11.33
C ASN A 132 5.01 -3.93 -9.99
N TYR A 133 4.97 -5.27 -10.01
CA TYR A 133 4.82 -6.14 -8.83
C TYR A 133 3.46 -6.00 -8.11
N ILE A 134 2.43 -5.53 -8.83
CA ILE A 134 1.09 -5.37 -8.26
C ILE A 134 0.38 -6.73 -8.07
N ASP A 135 0.79 -7.74 -8.83
CA ASP A 135 0.43 -9.14 -8.58
C ASP A 135 0.92 -9.62 -7.21
N MET A 136 2.19 -9.41 -6.90
CA MET A 136 2.81 -9.80 -5.63
C MET A 136 2.15 -9.11 -4.44
N ILE A 137 1.93 -7.79 -4.51
CA ILE A 137 1.36 -7.03 -3.40
C ILE A 137 -0.11 -7.39 -3.10
N ARG A 138 -0.89 -7.77 -4.13
CA ARG A 138 -2.32 -8.11 -3.98
C ARG A 138 -2.54 -9.55 -3.49
N ASN A 139 -1.56 -10.41 -3.69
CA ASN A 139 -1.65 -11.82 -3.37
C ASN A 139 -1.76 -12.04 -1.84
N ASN A 140 -2.61 -12.99 -1.43
CA ASN A 140 -2.98 -13.26 -0.03
C ASN A 140 -3.23 -11.97 0.79
N ALA A 141 -4.08 -11.09 0.26
CA ALA A 141 -4.43 -9.86 0.96
C ALA A 141 -5.07 -10.17 2.33
N TRP A 142 -4.65 -9.44 3.35
CA TRP A 142 -5.23 -9.51 4.69
C TRP A 142 -6.52 -8.71 4.75
N ARG A 143 -7.47 -9.18 5.56
CA ARG A 143 -8.75 -8.50 5.74
C ARG A 143 -8.77 -7.72 7.05
N ILE A 144 -9.29 -6.50 6.99
CA ILE A 144 -9.64 -5.72 8.17
C ILE A 144 -11.12 -5.33 8.13
N ILE A 145 -11.68 -5.05 9.30
CA ILE A 145 -13.03 -4.49 9.45
C ILE A 145 -12.90 -3.07 9.99
N LEU A 146 -13.37 -2.10 9.22
CA LEU A 146 -13.58 -0.74 9.70
C LEU A 146 -15.02 -0.59 10.15
N ASP A 147 -15.22 -0.40 11.44
CA ASP A 147 -16.52 -0.19 12.08
C ASP A 147 -16.59 1.20 12.75
N LYS A 148 -17.71 1.48 13.43
CA LYS A 148 -17.94 2.69 14.21
C LYS A 148 -16.83 3.03 15.21
N LYS A 149 -16.19 2.04 15.82
CA LYS A 149 -15.10 2.30 16.79
C LYS A 149 -13.86 2.86 16.09
N ASN A 150 -13.65 2.49 14.83
CA ASN A 150 -12.49 2.90 14.04
C ASN A 150 -12.74 4.24 13.32
N THR A 151 -13.95 4.41 12.77
CA THR A 151 -14.29 5.50 11.85
C THR A 151 -15.15 6.60 12.49
N GLY A 152 -15.93 6.27 13.53
CA GLY A 152 -17.00 7.12 14.04
C GLY A 152 -18.29 7.09 13.20
N ASP A 153 -18.34 6.28 12.14
CA ASP A 153 -19.46 6.12 11.22
C ASP A 153 -20.22 4.81 11.51
N ASP A 154 -21.54 4.80 11.38
CA ASP A 154 -22.35 3.59 11.68
C ASP A 154 -22.17 2.48 10.63
N ARG A 155 -21.63 2.80 9.44
CA ARG A 155 -21.34 1.81 8.39
C ARG A 155 -20.13 0.96 8.76
N THR A 156 -20.16 -0.28 8.32
CA THR A 156 -19.06 -1.23 8.46
C THR A 156 -18.50 -1.60 7.09
N PHE A 157 -17.19 -1.53 6.95
CA PHE A 157 -16.49 -1.87 5.71
C PHE A 157 -15.50 -3.01 5.93
N SER A 158 -15.59 -4.06 5.11
CA SER A 158 -14.59 -5.12 5.05
C SER A 158 -13.59 -4.80 3.95
N LEU A 159 -12.35 -4.49 4.32
CA LEU A 159 -11.31 -4.08 3.38
C LEU A 159 -10.23 -5.15 3.26
N ASN A 160 -9.73 -5.35 2.05
CA ASN A 160 -8.52 -6.10 1.83
C ASN A 160 -7.32 -5.13 1.78
N LEU A 161 -6.26 -5.45 2.51
CA LEU A 161 -4.96 -4.78 2.49
C LEU A 161 -3.91 -5.77 1.99
N PRO A 162 -2.80 -5.33 1.38
CA PRO A 162 -1.66 -6.21 1.18
C PRO A 162 -1.30 -6.89 2.50
N ASN A 163 -0.92 -8.17 2.52
CA ASN A 163 -0.31 -8.68 3.75
C ASN A 163 1.01 -7.93 4.01
N PRO A 164 1.42 -7.78 5.29
CA PRO A 164 2.57 -6.96 5.64
C PRO A 164 3.87 -7.41 4.97
N PHE A 165 4.06 -8.72 4.77
CA PHE A 165 5.25 -9.24 4.07
C PHE A 165 5.30 -8.73 2.63
N ASN A 166 4.23 -8.93 1.86
CA ASN A 166 4.16 -8.46 0.48
C ASN A 166 4.27 -6.94 0.38
N TYR A 167 3.71 -6.20 1.34
CA TYR A 167 3.85 -4.74 1.41
C TYR A 167 5.31 -4.31 1.61
N ILE A 168 5.99 -4.85 2.62
CA ILE A 168 7.40 -4.54 2.94
C ILE A 168 8.31 -4.86 1.75
N PHE A 169 8.14 -6.04 1.16
CA PHE A 169 9.03 -6.56 0.14
C PHE A 169 8.80 -5.90 -1.22
N THR A 170 7.53 -5.57 -1.56
CA THR A 170 7.25 -4.75 -2.76
C THR A 170 7.84 -3.36 -2.62
N LYS A 171 7.67 -2.71 -1.45
CA LYS A 171 8.26 -1.39 -1.18
C LYS A 171 9.78 -1.41 -1.27
N SER A 172 10.41 -2.47 -0.76
CA SER A 172 11.86 -2.66 -0.87
C SER A 172 12.31 -2.81 -2.32
N LEU A 173 11.56 -3.60 -3.10
CA LEU A 173 11.87 -3.94 -4.48
C LEU A 173 11.80 -2.73 -5.42
N ILE A 174 10.79 -1.87 -5.26
CA ILE A 174 10.65 -0.67 -6.08
C ILE A 174 11.51 0.49 -5.59
N ASN A 175 12.06 0.42 -4.37
CA ASN A 175 12.76 1.53 -3.74
C ASN A 175 13.89 2.07 -4.62
N SER A 176 14.73 1.21 -5.20
CA SER A 176 15.94 1.61 -5.96
C SER A 176 15.65 2.58 -7.11
N ASP A 177 14.48 2.45 -7.73
CA ASP A 177 14.12 3.12 -8.98
C ASP A 177 13.31 4.41 -8.72
N ARG A 178 13.02 4.72 -7.46
CA ARG A 178 12.22 5.89 -7.06
C ARG A 178 13.07 7.14 -6.80
N PRO A 179 12.47 8.33 -6.97
CA PRO A 179 13.10 9.56 -6.52
C PRO A 179 13.28 9.55 -4.99
N ARG A 180 14.21 10.39 -4.52
CA ARG A 180 14.73 10.36 -3.16
C ARG A 180 13.67 10.55 -2.07
N ASP A 181 12.76 11.50 -2.26
CA ASP A 181 11.64 11.77 -1.34
C ASP A 181 10.75 10.53 -1.16
N LYS A 182 10.47 9.81 -2.26
CA LYS A 182 9.68 8.59 -2.23
C LYS A 182 10.46 7.42 -1.62
N LYS A 183 11.79 7.34 -1.86
CA LYS A 183 12.66 6.34 -1.20
C LYS A 183 12.62 6.47 0.31
N MET A 184 12.73 7.70 0.81
CA MET A 184 12.63 8.01 2.23
C MET A 184 11.27 7.61 2.80
N LYS A 185 10.19 8.01 2.15
CA LYS A 185 8.83 7.66 2.57
C LYS A 185 8.59 6.15 2.58
N ASP A 186 9.08 5.43 1.56
CA ASP A 186 8.97 3.97 1.48
C ASP A 186 9.72 3.26 2.62
N CYS A 187 10.91 3.74 3.01
CA CYS A 187 11.65 3.18 4.15
C CYS A 187 10.90 3.38 5.48
N VAL A 188 10.28 4.56 5.66
CA VAL A 188 9.45 4.82 6.84
C VAL A 188 8.19 3.96 6.86
N TYR A 189 7.55 3.74 5.71
CA TYR A 189 6.43 2.80 5.61
C TYR A 189 6.83 1.37 5.96
N ILE A 190 8.00 0.91 5.51
CA ILE A 190 8.55 -0.40 5.87
C ILE A 190 8.74 -0.47 7.39
N TYR A 191 9.42 0.52 7.98
CA TYR A 191 9.62 0.58 9.42
C TYR A 191 8.30 0.56 10.19
N ASN A 192 7.34 1.40 9.84
CA ASN A 192 6.03 1.47 10.49
C ASN A 192 5.29 0.13 10.43
N THR A 193 5.32 -0.53 9.27
CA THR A 193 4.69 -1.84 9.09
C THR A 193 5.32 -2.88 10.02
N ILE A 194 6.67 -2.96 10.04
CA ILE A 194 7.39 -3.85 10.95
C ILE A 194 7.09 -3.50 12.42
N TYR A 195 7.12 -2.21 12.76
CA TYR A 195 6.84 -1.74 14.13
C TYR A 195 5.43 -2.13 14.59
N THR A 196 4.41 -2.00 13.73
CA THR A 196 3.02 -2.37 14.04
C THR A 196 2.84 -3.85 14.38
N PHE A 197 3.62 -4.72 13.72
CA PHE A 197 3.55 -6.18 13.90
C PHE A 197 4.73 -6.75 14.71
N ARG A 198 5.47 -5.92 15.46
CA ARG A 198 6.71 -6.34 16.14
C ARG A 198 6.58 -7.47 17.17
N ASN A 199 5.36 -7.69 17.67
CA ASN A 199 5.03 -8.74 18.62
C ASN A 199 4.37 -9.96 17.94
N THR A 200 4.16 -9.90 16.63
CA THR A 200 3.45 -10.88 15.80
C THR A 200 4.18 -11.12 14.48
N PHE A 201 5.51 -10.97 14.47
CA PHE A 201 6.34 -11.20 13.29
C PHE A 201 6.19 -12.61 12.70
N SER A 202 5.94 -13.62 13.54
CA SER A 202 5.64 -14.97 13.07
C SER A 202 4.47 -15.00 12.09
N GLU A 203 3.41 -14.23 12.35
CA GLU A 203 2.25 -14.15 11.46
C GLU A 203 2.61 -13.49 10.14
N VAL A 204 3.42 -12.43 10.19
CA VAL A 204 3.93 -11.76 8.98
C VAL A 204 4.83 -12.69 8.16
N LEU A 205 5.73 -13.43 8.81
CA LEU A 205 6.68 -14.31 8.14
C LEU A 205 6.05 -15.63 7.66
N ASN A 206 4.94 -16.07 8.25
CA ASN A 206 4.18 -17.21 7.73
C ASN A 206 3.67 -16.94 6.30
N GLU A 207 3.28 -15.71 5.99
CA GLU A 207 2.87 -15.31 4.63
C GLU A 207 4.00 -15.41 3.61
N ALA A 208 5.26 -15.33 4.05
CA ALA A 208 6.41 -15.41 3.16
C ALA A 208 6.49 -16.75 2.42
N ARG A 209 6.10 -17.86 3.07
CA ARG A 209 6.08 -19.20 2.44
C ARG A 209 5.03 -19.26 1.35
N THR A 210 3.81 -18.82 1.65
CA THR A 210 2.71 -18.78 0.68
C THR A 210 3.06 -17.88 -0.50
N THR A 211 3.64 -16.71 -0.24
CA THR A 211 4.11 -15.80 -1.30
C THR A 211 5.21 -16.46 -2.15
N LYS A 212 6.21 -17.10 -1.54
CA LYS A 212 7.30 -17.80 -2.24
C LYS A 212 6.80 -18.86 -3.22
N GLU A 213 5.71 -19.55 -2.88
CA GLU A 213 5.08 -20.56 -3.73
C GLU A 213 4.26 -19.97 -4.88
N GLN A 214 3.71 -18.77 -4.70
CA GLN A 214 2.75 -18.17 -5.64
C GLN A 214 3.38 -17.16 -6.62
N ILE A 215 4.60 -16.68 -6.36
CA ILE A 215 5.30 -15.74 -7.25
C ILE A 215 6.56 -16.38 -7.86
N PRO A 216 7.07 -15.87 -9.00
CA PRO A 216 8.31 -16.39 -9.58
C PRO A 216 9.48 -16.31 -8.59
N LYS A 217 10.21 -17.43 -8.42
CA LYS A 217 11.38 -17.53 -7.51
C LYS A 217 12.38 -16.38 -7.69
N ARG A 218 12.60 -15.94 -8.93
CA ARG A 218 13.47 -14.79 -9.24
C ARG A 218 12.95 -13.49 -8.62
N THR A 219 11.65 -13.23 -8.71
CA THR A 219 11.01 -12.05 -8.13
C THR A 219 11.09 -12.09 -6.61
N PHE A 220 10.78 -13.23 -5.99
CA PHE A 220 10.91 -13.42 -4.54
C PHE A 220 12.33 -13.14 -4.05
N ASN A 221 13.34 -13.77 -4.68
CA ASN A 221 14.75 -13.58 -4.33
C ASN A 221 15.20 -12.13 -4.54
N LYS A 222 14.72 -11.46 -5.59
CA LYS A 222 15.02 -10.05 -5.84
C LYS A 222 14.44 -9.15 -4.74
N ALA A 223 13.20 -9.42 -4.32
CA ALA A 223 12.55 -8.67 -3.25
C ALA A 223 13.26 -8.86 -1.90
N LEU A 224 13.64 -10.10 -1.57
CA LEU A 224 14.42 -10.42 -0.37
C LEU A 224 15.80 -9.76 -0.38
N SER A 225 16.52 -9.83 -1.51
CA SER A 225 17.81 -9.16 -1.68
C SER A 225 17.67 -7.64 -1.53
N ALA A 226 16.63 -7.04 -2.13
CA ALA A 226 16.36 -5.61 -2.00
C ALA A 226 16.12 -5.21 -0.54
N PHE A 227 15.31 -5.97 0.21
CA PHE A 227 15.11 -5.74 1.64
C PHE A 227 16.42 -5.86 2.43
N LYS A 228 17.19 -6.94 2.20
CA LYS A 228 18.47 -7.16 2.89
C LYS A 228 19.47 -6.03 2.64
N ASN A 229 19.52 -5.50 1.41
CA ASN A 229 20.38 -4.36 1.07
C ASN A 229 19.94 -3.06 1.75
N LEU A 230 18.64 -2.88 2.02
CA LEU A 230 18.13 -1.68 2.68
C LEU A 230 18.27 -1.70 4.20
N PHE A 231 18.21 -2.87 4.85
CA PHE A 231 18.05 -2.94 6.31
C PHE A 231 18.87 -4.01 7.05
N CYS A 232 19.62 -4.91 6.39
CA CYS A 232 20.33 -5.99 7.09
C CYS A 232 21.81 -5.69 7.42
N LYS A 233 22.34 -4.54 7.03
CA LYS A 233 23.71 -4.10 7.39
C LYS A 233 23.64 -2.88 8.31
N GLU A 234 24.60 -2.72 9.23
CA GLU A 234 24.62 -1.57 10.15
C GLU A 234 24.66 -0.22 9.42
N ASP A 235 25.31 -0.17 8.26
CA ASP A 235 25.44 1.00 7.38
C ASP A 235 24.38 1.04 6.27
N ALA A 236 23.34 0.21 6.35
CA ALA A 236 22.37 0.10 5.28
C ALA A 236 21.60 1.43 5.06
N PRO A 237 21.37 1.83 3.80
CA PRO A 237 20.82 3.14 3.46
C PRO A 237 19.40 3.36 3.99
N GLY A 238 18.63 2.30 4.26
CA GLY A 238 17.28 2.42 4.82
C GLY A 238 17.25 3.13 6.17
N TYR A 239 18.28 2.94 7.02
CA TYR A 239 18.38 3.64 8.30
C TYR A 239 18.64 5.14 8.12
N TYR A 240 19.51 5.50 7.18
CA TYR A 240 19.76 6.89 6.81
C TYR A 240 18.49 7.56 6.29
N TYR A 241 17.77 6.90 5.39
CA TYR A 241 16.52 7.41 4.83
C TYR A 241 15.42 7.63 5.86
N ILE A 242 15.27 6.73 6.85
CA ILE A 242 14.32 6.93 7.96
C ILE A 242 14.75 8.14 8.81
N SER A 243 16.02 8.22 9.20
CA SER A 243 16.53 9.33 10.01
C SER A 243 16.35 10.67 9.31
N GLU A 244 16.62 10.72 8.01
CA GLU A 244 16.49 11.92 7.21
C GLU A 244 15.03 12.35 7.06
N TYR A 245 14.12 11.42 6.72
CA TYR A 245 12.70 11.71 6.68
C TYR A 245 12.19 12.27 8.02
N ALA A 246 12.63 11.67 9.14
CA ALA A 246 12.28 12.10 10.48
C ALA A 246 12.71 13.56 10.73
N LYS A 247 13.93 13.92 10.33
CA LYS A 247 14.48 15.28 10.45
C LYS A 247 13.71 16.28 9.59
N GLU A 248 13.51 15.96 8.30
CA GLU A 248 12.81 16.83 7.35
C GLU A 248 11.37 17.12 7.79
N ASN A 249 10.70 16.12 8.36
CA ASN A 249 9.29 16.21 8.78
C ASN A 249 9.11 16.46 10.28
N ARG A 250 10.20 16.69 11.03
CA ARG A 250 10.20 16.96 12.48
C ARG A 250 9.48 15.88 13.32
N ILE A 251 9.58 14.62 12.91
CA ILE A 251 9.01 13.46 13.61
C ILE A 251 9.99 13.02 14.70
N ARG A 252 9.59 13.14 15.98
CA ARG A 252 10.45 12.84 17.14
C ARG A 252 10.34 11.38 17.58
N GLU A 253 9.30 10.70 17.15
CA GLU A 253 8.94 9.34 17.48
C GLU A 253 9.91 8.30 16.88
N TYR A 254 10.70 8.69 15.89
CA TYR A 254 11.73 7.83 15.27
C TYR A 254 13.08 7.96 15.99
N ASP A 255 13.19 7.37 17.18
CA ASP A 255 14.49 7.13 17.83
C ASP A 255 15.24 6.02 17.10
N MET A 256 16.39 6.34 16.50
CA MET A 256 17.17 5.38 15.70
C MET A 256 17.62 4.15 16.50
N ARG A 257 17.76 4.23 17.83
CA ARG A 257 18.03 3.06 18.67
C ARG A 257 16.85 2.08 18.67
N VAL A 258 15.63 2.62 18.70
CA VAL A 258 14.40 1.81 18.61
C VAL A 258 14.26 1.24 17.20
N VAL A 259 14.50 2.05 16.17
CA VAL A 259 14.48 1.60 14.76
C VAL A 259 15.42 0.42 14.55
N LEU A 260 16.69 0.55 14.95
CA LEU A 260 17.69 -0.51 14.84
C LEU A 260 17.28 -1.77 15.62
N LYS A 261 16.77 -1.63 16.85
CA LYS A 261 16.31 -2.76 17.66
C LYS A 261 15.17 -3.52 16.98
N VAL A 262 14.22 -2.81 16.38
CA VAL A 262 13.07 -3.38 15.68
C VAL A 262 13.52 -4.17 14.45
N PHE A 263 14.37 -3.57 13.61
CA PHE A 263 14.90 -4.26 12.43
C PHE A 263 15.81 -5.44 12.79
N ASN A 264 16.66 -5.32 13.81
CA ASN A 264 17.50 -6.44 14.26
C ASN A 264 16.67 -7.64 14.72
N ASN A 265 15.55 -7.40 15.43
CA ASN A 265 14.64 -8.48 15.82
C ASN A 265 13.95 -9.10 14.59
N PHE A 266 13.43 -8.26 13.69
CA PHE A 266 12.79 -8.73 12.45
C PHE A 266 13.76 -9.56 11.59
N ASN A 267 14.98 -9.07 11.37
CA ASN A 267 16.03 -9.75 10.61
C ASN A 267 16.41 -11.10 11.22
N LYS A 268 16.56 -11.16 12.55
CA LYS A 268 16.83 -12.43 13.25
C LYS A 268 15.74 -13.47 13.01
N GLN A 269 14.47 -13.06 13.01
CA GLN A 269 13.36 -13.97 12.74
C GLN A 269 13.27 -14.33 11.25
N LEU A 270 13.53 -13.36 10.37
CA LEU A 270 13.58 -13.57 8.93
C LEU A 270 14.64 -14.60 8.55
N ASP A 271 15.85 -14.53 9.13
CA ASP A 271 16.92 -15.50 8.87
C ASP A 271 16.68 -16.87 9.52
N ALA A 272 15.83 -16.93 10.56
CA ALA A 272 15.37 -18.20 11.13
C ALA A 272 14.27 -18.86 10.30
N CYS A 273 13.59 -18.10 9.42
CA CYS A 273 12.69 -18.65 8.44
C CYS A 273 13.50 -19.14 7.22
N ASP A 274 13.40 -20.42 6.89
CA ASP A 274 14.03 -21.02 5.71
C ASP A 274 13.33 -20.58 4.41
N LEU A 275 13.50 -19.30 4.07
CA LEU A 275 12.88 -18.59 2.93
C LEU A 275 13.78 -18.54 1.70
#